data_AF-A0A3N4JTS4-F1
#
_entry.id   AF-A0A3N4JTS4-F1
#
_cell.length_a   1.000
_cell.length_b   1.000
_cell.length_c   1.000
_cell.angle_alpha   90.00
_cell.angle_beta   90.00
_cell.angle_gamma   90.00
#
_symmetry.space_group_name_H-M   'P 1'
#
loop_
_entity.id
_entity.type
_entity.pdbx_description
1 polymer ?
#
loop_
_entity_poly.entity_id
_entity_poly.type
_entity_poly.pdbx_seq_one_letter_code
_entity_poly.pdbx_strand_id
1 'polypeptide(L)'
;MHDSWLSVLKDDLLTKDFLELKRFLQSEKARGKTVYPPEQDIYSWSRYTPVSKVKVVILGQDPYHGPNQAHGLAFSVRPPTRAPPSLKNMYIALKKDYPEFTPPPGNLGLLTPWSERGVLLLNACLTVRASEANSHAGKGWEKFTQKVIDVIAARKGVVFLVWGKPAEKRVAKVDRSKHNVLLSVHPSPLSASRGFFDCGHFRKANEWLVERYGEGAEINWSLEPVNQTATVVEKNKPAVTKKAEKVEEEEVGDERELLEMENREVTRVKKKRRTRDSLGEVFDEDEEEAMIQATIAAEAALES
;
A
#
# COMPACT_ATOMS: atom_id res chain seq x y z
N MET A 1 -8.22 7.38 -4.35
CA MET A 1 -6.91 6.88 -3.81
C MET A 1 -6.73 7.52 -2.43
N HIS A 2 -5.96 6.97 -1.48
CA HIS A 2 -5.76 7.68 -0.19
C HIS A 2 -4.97 8.98 -0.38
N ASP A 3 -5.34 10.06 0.32
CA ASP A 3 -4.78 11.41 0.16
C ASP A 3 -3.26 11.48 0.29
N SER A 4 -2.69 10.74 1.25
CA SER A 4 -1.23 10.69 1.43
C SER A 4 -0.48 10.18 0.20
N TRP A 5 -1.11 9.30 -0.59
CA TRP A 5 -0.55 8.75 -1.81
C TRP A 5 -0.85 9.67 -2.99
N LEU A 6 -2.06 10.21 -3.06
CA LEU A 6 -2.44 11.17 -4.10
C LEU A 6 -1.51 12.39 -4.08
N SER A 7 -1.19 12.93 -2.90
CA SER A 7 -0.33 14.11 -2.77
C SER A 7 1.07 13.93 -3.36
N VAL A 8 1.61 12.70 -3.35
CA VAL A 8 2.95 12.37 -3.84
C VAL A 8 2.97 11.69 -5.22
N LEU A 9 1.82 11.25 -5.73
CA LEU A 9 1.68 10.58 -7.03
C LEU A 9 0.85 11.36 -8.05
N LYS A 10 0.22 12.48 -7.68
CA LYS A 10 -0.67 13.26 -8.57
C LYS A 10 -0.03 13.60 -9.92
N ASP A 11 1.25 13.95 -9.93
CA ASP A 11 1.95 14.32 -11.16
C ASP A 11 2.18 13.07 -12.04
N ASP A 12 2.37 11.89 -11.44
CA ASP A 12 2.46 10.62 -12.16
C ASP A 12 1.11 10.22 -12.81
N LEU A 13 -0.02 10.62 -12.21
CA LEU A 13 -1.36 10.41 -12.77
C LEU A 13 -1.64 11.26 -14.01
N LEU A 14 -0.89 12.35 -14.20
CA LEU A 14 -0.99 13.24 -15.35
C LEU A 14 0.01 12.88 -16.47
N THR A 15 0.86 11.89 -16.25
CA THR A 15 1.82 11.46 -17.29
C THR A 15 1.09 10.85 -18.49
N LYS A 16 1.63 11.08 -19.69
CA LYS A 16 1.14 10.48 -20.93
C LYS A 16 0.91 8.97 -20.82
N ASP A 17 1.87 8.25 -20.22
CA ASP A 17 1.79 6.81 -19.99
C ASP A 17 0.57 6.40 -19.14
N PHE A 18 0.26 7.17 -18.10
CA PHE A 18 -0.88 6.88 -17.23
C PHE A 18 -2.23 7.24 -17.90
N LEU A 19 -2.27 8.34 -18.65
CA LEU A 19 -3.46 8.70 -19.43
C LEU A 19 -3.75 7.68 -20.53
N GLU A 20 -2.73 7.16 -21.21
CA GLU A 20 -2.86 6.04 -22.15
C GLU A 20 -3.39 4.77 -21.48
N LEU A 21 -2.90 4.46 -20.28
CA LEU A 21 -3.44 3.36 -19.46
C LEU A 21 -4.93 3.57 -19.16
N LYS A 22 -5.36 4.78 -18.77
CA LYS A 22 -6.79 5.07 -18.51
C LYS A 22 -7.64 4.89 -19.77
N ARG A 23 -7.20 5.38 -20.92
CA ARG A 23 -7.88 5.16 -22.22
C ARG A 23 -7.98 3.67 -22.56
N PHE A 24 -6.91 2.90 -22.30
CA PHE A 24 -6.93 1.46 -22.49
C PHE A 24 -8.00 0.78 -21.61
N LEU A 25 -8.07 1.10 -20.32
CA LEU A 25 -9.07 0.54 -19.40
C LEU A 25 -10.50 0.93 -19.79
N GLN A 26 -10.72 2.17 -20.22
CA GLN A 26 -12.02 2.60 -20.76
C GLN A 26 -12.39 1.81 -22.01
N SER A 27 -11.44 1.53 -22.90
CA SER A 27 -11.68 0.71 -24.10
C SER A 27 -12.03 -0.74 -23.77
N GLU A 28 -11.44 -1.31 -22.71
CA GLU A 28 -11.79 -2.64 -22.21
C GLU A 28 -13.26 -2.68 -21.75
N LYS A 29 -13.66 -1.69 -20.95
CA LYS A 29 -15.04 -1.53 -20.48
C LYS A 29 -16.02 -1.33 -21.63
N ALA A 30 -15.69 -0.46 -22.59
CA ALA A 30 -16.52 -0.20 -23.77
C ALA A 30 -16.71 -1.44 -24.66
N ARG A 31 -15.72 -2.35 -24.67
CA ARG A 31 -15.80 -3.65 -25.38
C ARG A 31 -16.51 -4.73 -24.58
N GLY A 32 -17.09 -4.41 -23.42
CA GLY A 32 -17.79 -5.37 -22.56
C GLY A 32 -16.86 -6.40 -21.91
N LYS A 33 -15.57 -6.09 -21.74
CA LYS A 33 -14.64 -6.98 -21.05
C LYS A 33 -14.84 -6.90 -19.54
N THR A 34 -14.98 -8.05 -18.89
CA THR A 34 -14.94 -8.13 -17.43
C THR A 34 -13.50 -7.98 -16.95
N VAL A 35 -13.22 -6.92 -16.20
CA VAL A 35 -11.90 -6.61 -15.63
C VAL A 35 -11.98 -6.67 -14.11
N TYR A 36 -10.96 -7.27 -13.49
CA TYR A 36 -10.78 -7.36 -12.04
C TYR A 36 -9.57 -6.57 -11.57
N PRO A 37 -9.57 -6.07 -10.32
CA PRO A 37 -10.71 -6.05 -9.40
C PRO A 37 -11.78 -5.02 -9.88
N PRO A 38 -12.95 -4.94 -9.21
CA PRO A 38 -13.89 -3.84 -9.43
C PRO A 38 -13.19 -2.46 -9.36
N GLU A 39 -13.68 -1.47 -10.10
CA GLU A 39 -13.01 -0.17 -10.26
C GLU A 39 -12.68 0.51 -8.91
N GLN A 40 -13.62 0.46 -7.96
CA GLN A 40 -13.45 1.01 -6.62
C GLN A 40 -12.30 0.35 -5.84
N ASP A 41 -11.95 -0.89 -6.16
CA ASP A 41 -10.94 -1.68 -5.46
C ASP A 41 -9.53 -1.54 -6.06
N ILE A 42 -9.36 -0.98 -7.26
CA ILE A 42 -8.06 -0.90 -7.97
C ILE A 42 -6.96 -0.29 -7.09
N TYR A 43 -7.31 0.74 -6.31
CA TYR A 43 -6.38 1.47 -5.45
C TYR A 43 -6.53 1.11 -3.95
N SER A 44 -7.16 -0.02 -3.60
CA SER A 44 -7.32 -0.47 -2.20
C SER A 44 -6.01 -0.52 -1.42
N TRP A 45 -4.91 -0.94 -2.05
CA TRP A 45 -3.57 -0.94 -1.44
C TRP A 45 -3.18 0.41 -0.83
N SER A 46 -3.58 1.53 -1.47
CA SER A 46 -3.26 2.87 -1.00
C SER A 46 -4.08 3.26 0.23
N ARG A 47 -5.33 2.80 0.30
CA ARG A 47 -6.29 3.10 1.38
C ARG A 47 -6.00 2.31 2.64
N TYR A 48 -5.65 1.04 2.50
CA TYR A 48 -5.30 0.21 3.65
C TYR A 48 -3.94 0.54 4.23
N THR A 49 -3.00 1.00 3.39
CA THR A 49 -1.64 1.34 3.86
C THR A 49 -1.23 2.74 3.38
N PRO A 50 -1.63 3.81 4.08
CA PRO A 50 -1.13 5.16 3.86
C PRO A 50 0.39 5.24 3.86
N VAL A 51 0.97 6.22 3.14
CA VAL A 51 2.43 6.34 2.94
C VAL A 51 3.19 6.22 4.26
N SER A 52 2.82 7.01 5.27
CA SER A 52 3.50 7.04 6.57
C SER A 52 3.43 5.72 7.34
N LYS A 53 2.41 4.88 7.10
CA LYS A 53 2.21 3.60 7.80
C LYS A 53 2.96 2.43 7.17
N VAL A 54 3.54 2.59 5.97
CA VAL A 54 4.29 1.50 5.31
C VAL A 54 5.52 1.13 6.14
N LYS A 55 5.54 -0.12 6.62
CA LYS A 55 6.65 -0.79 7.33
C LYS A 55 7.27 -1.90 6.48
N VAL A 56 6.42 -2.65 5.76
CA VAL A 56 6.81 -3.77 4.89
C VAL A 56 6.16 -3.60 3.52
N VAL A 57 6.89 -3.93 2.45
CA VAL A 57 6.38 -4.01 1.07
C VAL A 57 6.47 -5.45 0.58
N ILE A 58 5.37 -5.98 0.05
CA ILE A 58 5.32 -7.28 -0.62
C ILE A 58 4.82 -7.05 -2.04
N LEU A 59 5.58 -7.53 -3.02
CA LEU A 59 5.28 -7.31 -4.44
C LEU A 59 4.63 -8.55 -5.06
N GLY A 60 3.46 -8.36 -5.68
CA GLY A 60 2.81 -9.33 -6.55
C GLY A 60 2.95 -8.99 -8.03
N GLN A 61 2.41 -9.84 -8.90
CA GLN A 61 2.48 -9.70 -10.35
C GLN A 61 1.22 -9.01 -10.88
N ASP A 62 0.11 -9.71 -10.96
CA ASP A 62 -1.21 -9.23 -11.38
C ASP A 62 -2.29 -9.65 -10.37
N PRO A 63 -3.49 -9.04 -10.41
CA PRO A 63 -4.59 -9.46 -9.56
C PRO A 63 -5.05 -10.88 -9.91
N TYR A 64 -5.73 -11.54 -8.98
CA TYR A 64 -6.46 -12.76 -9.30
C TYR A 64 -7.55 -12.48 -10.35
N HIS A 65 -7.63 -13.34 -11.35
CA HIS A 65 -8.49 -13.17 -12.52
C HIS A 65 -9.82 -13.95 -12.45
N GLY A 66 -10.14 -14.56 -11.30
CA GLY A 66 -11.42 -15.23 -11.07
C GLY A 66 -12.47 -14.31 -10.44
N PRO A 67 -13.76 -14.64 -10.58
CA PRO A 67 -14.86 -13.86 -10.01
C PRO A 67 -14.74 -13.73 -8.48
N ASN A 68 -14.94 -12.52 -7.98
CA ASN A 68 -14.91 -12.18 -6.55
C ASN A 68 -13.61 -12.58 -5.81
N GLN A 69 -12.48 -12.70 -6.53
CA GLN A 69 -11.19 -13.01 -5.93
C GLN A 69 -10.43 -11.73 -5.58
N ALA A 70 -10.00 -10.96 -6.59
CA ALA A 70 -9.18 -9.77 -6.39
C ALA A 70 -9.96 -8.62 -5.76
N HIS A 71 -9.29 -7.88 -4.87
CA HIS A 71 -9.83 -6.67 -4.22
C HIS A 71 -8.78 -5.57 -4.02
N GLY A 72 -7.74 -5.58 -4.87
CA GLY A 72 -6.71 -4.54 -4.91
C GLY A 72 -5.54 -4.72 -3.94
N LEU A 73 -5.41 -5.88 -3.30
CA LEU A 73 -4.25 -6.26 -2.49
C LEU A 73 -3.55 -7.48 -3.10
N ALA A 74 -2.22 -7.41 -3.26
CA ALA A 74 -1.42 -8.54 -3.74
C ALA A 74 -1.61 -9.78 -2.85
N PHE A 75 -1.65 -10.96 -3.46
CA PHE A 75 -1.86 -12.28 -2.81
C PHE A 75 -3.18 -12.47 -2.05
N SER A 76 -3.98 -11.42 -1.80
CA SER A 76 -5.21 -11.53 -1.04
C SER A 76 -6.43 -11.84 -1.90
N VAL A 77 -7.37 -12.61 -1.35
CA VAL A 77 -8.69 -12.89 -1.93
C VAL A 77 -9.82 -12.57 -0.95
N ARG A 78 -10.98 -12.14 -1.46
CA ARG A 78 -12.18 -11.90 -0.63
C ARG A 78 -12.80 -13.22 -0.14
N PRO A 79 -13.33 -13.27 1.10
CA PRO A 79 -14.23 -14.34 1.51
C PRO A 79 -15.43 -14.45 0.55
N PRO A 80 -15.96 -15.66 0.32
CA PRO A 80 -15.59 -16.94 0.93
C PRO A 80 -14.43 -17.67 0.20
N THR A 81 -13.69 -16.99 -0.67
CA THR A 81 -12.61 -17.60 -1.46
C THR A 81 -11.51 -18.14 -0.56
N ARG A 82 -11.19 -19.43 -0.74
CA ARG A 82 -10.04 -20.07 -0.08
C ARG A 82 -8.72 -19.50 -0.60
N ALA A 83 -7.71 -19.47 0.25
CA ALA A 83 -6.35 -19.10 -0.10
C ALA A 83 -5.88 -19.83 -1.37
N PRO A 84 -5.46 -19.10 -2.41
CA PRO A 84 -4.89 -19.72 -3.61
C PRO A 84 -3.55 -20.40 -3.32
N PRO A 85 -3.01 -21.25 -4.24
CA PRO A 85 -1.83 -22.06 -3.96
C PRO A 85 -0.61 -21.27 -3.44
N SER A 86 -0.32 -20.10 -4.01
CA SER A 86 0.76 -19.24 -3.53
C SER A 86 0.53 -18.76 -2.10
N LEU A 87 -0.69 -18.36 -1.74
CA LEU A 87 -1.01 -17.91 -0.40
C LEU A 87 -0.97 -19.05 0.62
N LYS A 88 -1.40 -20.27 0.24
CA LYS A 88 -1.21 -21.46 1.08
C LYS A 88 0.27 -21.70 1.39
N ASN A 89 1.14 -21.52 0.40
CA ASN A 89 2.57 -21.65 0.61
C ASN A 89 3.15 -20.56 1.51
N MET A 90 2.62 -19.32 1.43
CA MET A 90 2.93 -18.26 2.40
C MET A 90 2.54 -18.67 3.82
N TYR A 91 1.38 -19.29 4.02
CA TYR A 91 0.98 -19.81 5.34
C TYR A 91 1.90 -20.92 5.85
N ILE A 92 2.42 -21.79 4.98
CA ILE A 92 3.39 -22.82 5.36
C ILE A 92 4.71 -22.17 5.82
N ALA A 93 5.22 -21.21 5.06
CA ALA A 93 6.44 -20.47 5.44
C ALA A 93 6.22 -19.69 6.75
N LEU A 94 5.05 -19.06 6.92
CA LEU A 94 4.71 -18.32 8.13
C LEU A 94 4.59 -19.23 9.36
N LYS A 95 4.03 -20.43 9.22
CA LYS A 95 3.97 -21.44 10.29
C LYS A 95 5.36 -21.94 10.71
N LYS A 96 6.32 -22.00 9.79
CA LYS A 96 7.72 -22.31 10.10
C LYS A 96 8.40 -21.18 10.86
N ASP A 97 8.04 -19.93 10.55
CA ASP A 97 8.57 -18.76 11.25
C ASP A 97 7.96 -18.55 12.63
N TYR A 98 6.66 -18.84 12.76
CA TYR A 98 5.83 -18.67 13.94
C TYR A 98 5.00 -19.95 14.17
N PRO A 99 5.52 -20.93 14.94
CA PRO A 99 4.85 -22.22 15.17
C PRO A 99 3.44 -22.12 15.76
N GLU A 100 3.09 -21.00 16.39
CA GLU A 100 1.78 -20.67 16.93
C GLU A 100 0.78 -20.17 15.87
N PHE A 101 1.26 -19.69 14.71
CA PHE A 101 0.39 -19.19 13.64
C PHE A 101 -0.61 -20.26 13.21
N THR A 102 -1.87 -19.87 13.02
CA THR A 102 -2.88 -20.74 12.42
C THR A 102 -3.51 -20.02 11.23
N PRO A 103 -3.67 -20.70 10.08
CA PRO A 103 -4.47 -20.14 9.00
C PRO A 103 -5.91 -19.88 9.47
N PRO A 104 -6.58 -18.85 8.95
CA PRO A 104 -7.96 -18.56 9.33
C PRO A 104 -8.89 -19.73 8.99
N PRO A 105 -10.02 -19.88 9.71
CA PRO A 105 -10.99 -20.94 9.47
C PRO A 105 -11.37 -21.06 7.99
N GLY A 106 -11.52 -22.30 7.50
CA GLY A 106 -11.80 -22.55 6.08
C GLY A 106 -10.65 -22.24 5.13
N ASN A 107 -9.46 -21.90 5.65
CA ASN A 107 -8.28 -21.49 4.89
C ASN A 107 -8.58 -20.29 3.98
N LEU A 108 -9.24 -19.27 4.54
CA LEU A 108 -9.54 -18.02 3.84
C LEU A 108 -8.26 -17.24 3.49
N GLY A 109 -8.37 -16.35 2.49
CA GLY A 109 -7.22 -15.62 1.96
C GLY A 109 -7.28 -14.10 2.09
N LEU A 110 -8.05 -13.57 3.05
CA LEU A 110 -8.16 -12.13 3.26
C LEU A 110 -6.97 -11.60 4.07
N LEU A 111 -6.16 -10.73 3.48
CA LEU A 111 -4.93 -10.18 4.07
C LEU A 111 -5.06 -8.70 4.45
N THR A 112 -6.28 -8.16 4.44
CA THR A 112 -6.57 -6.81 4.93
C THR A 112 -5.94 -6.52 6.31
N PRO A 113 -5.97 -7.46 7.29
CA PRO A 113 -5.30 -7.23 8.57
C PRO A 113 -3.81 -6.91 8.47
N TRP A 114 -3.09 -7.48 7.49
CA TRP A 114 -1.68 -7.17 7.28
C TRP A 114 -1.50 -5.74 6.73
N SER A 115 -2.33 -5.34 5.77
CA SER A 115 -2.24 -3.99 5.20
C SER A 115 -2.56 -2.89 6.19
N GLU A 116 -3.54 -3.09 7.07
CA GLU A 116 -3.86 -2.17 8.17
C GLU A 116 -2.71 -2.04 9.18
N ARG A 117 -1.86 -3.08 9.30
CA ARG A 117 -0.68 -3.12 10.18
C ARG A 117 0.60 -2.62 9.51
N GLY A 118 0.51 -2.04 8.31
CA GLY A 118 1.65 -1.41 7.63
C GLY A 118 2.29 -2.24 6.53
N VAL A 119 1.64 -3.33 6.08
CA VAL A 119 2.12 -4.16 4.96
C VAL A 119 1.51 -3.69 3.64
N LEU A 120 2.29 -2.99 2.83
CA LEU A 120 1.91 -2.60 1.49
C LEU A 120 1.92 -3.83 0.56
N LEU A 121 0.72 -4.33 0.23
CA LEU A 121 0.50 -5.46 -0.68
C LEU A 121 0.25 -4.95 -2.12
N LEU A 122 1.32 -4.76 -2.90
CA LEU A 122 1.27 -4.07 -4.19
C LEU A 122 1.55 -5.02 -5.37
N ASN A 123 0.59 -5.17 -6.29
CA ASN A 123 0.85 -5.84 -7.57
C ASN A 123 1.59 -4.94 -8.55
N ALA A 124 2.35 -5.51 -9.49
CA ALA A 124 2.95 -4.76 -10.60
C ALA A 124 1.90 -4.25 -11.59
N CYS A 125 0.92 -5.09 -11.92
CA CYS A 125 -0.27 -4.75 -12.67
C CYS A 125 -1.47 -4.63 -11.71
N LEU A 126 -2.29 -3.57 -11.79
CA LEU A 126 -3.40 -3.37 -10.85
C LEU A 126 -4.75 -3.86 -11.37
N THR A 127 -4.82 -4.32 -12.62
CA THR A 127 -6.04 -4.86 -13.23
C THR A 127 -5.73 -6.06 -14.12
N VAL A 128 -6.71 -6.92 -14.37
CA VAL A 128 -6.59 -8.07 -15.27
C VAL A 128 -7.97 -8.42 -15.84
N ARG A 129 -8.06 -8.91 -17.07
CA ARG A 129 -9.32 -9.47 -17.58
C ARG A 129 -9.66 -10.78 -16.89
N ALA A 130 -10.95 -11.06 -16.78
CA ALA A 130 -11.45 -12.33 -16.27
C ALA A 130 -10.85 -13.51 -17.03
N SER A 131 -10.30 -14.49 -16.29
CA SER A 131 -9.69 -15.71 -16.81
C SER A 131 -8.48 -15.54 -17.76
N GLU A 132 -7.94 -14.32 -17.94
CA GLU A 132 -6.78 -14.06 -18.78
C GLU A 132 -5.64 -13.44 -17.96
N ALA A 133 -4.85 -14.29 -17.28
CA ALA A 133 -3.67 -13.86 -16.53
C ALA A 133 -2.72 -13.02 -17.41
N ASN A 134 -2.13 -11.96 -16.85
CA ASN A 134 -1.24 -11.01 -17.55
C ASN A 134 -1.86 -10.26 -18.75
N SER A 135 -3.18 -10.31 -18.96
CA SER A 135 -3.85 -9.62 -20.09
C SER A 135 -3.59 -8.10 -20.15
N HIS A 136 -3.33 -7.46 -19.02
CA HIS A 136 -3.04 -6.02 -18.91
C HIS A 136 -1.55 -5.73 -18.65
N ALA A 137 -0.67 -6.72 -18.79
CA ALA A 137 0.76 -6.52 -18.67
C ALA A 137 1.28 -5.60 -19.80
N GLY A 138 2.22 -4.72 -19.46
CA GLY A 138 2.83 -3.76 -20.40
C GLY A 138 1.88 -2.66 -20.88
N LYS A 139 0.72 -2.48 -20.21
CA LYS A 139 -0.26 -1.43 -20.55
C LYS A 139 -0.11 -0.14 -19.76
N GLY A 140 0.90 -0.05 -18.89
CA GLY A 140 1.27 1.17 -18.17
C GLY A 140 1.24 1.02 -16.65
N TRP A 141 0.59 -0.01 -16.11
CA TRP A 141 0.53 -0.22 -14.66
C TRP A 141 1.90 -0.42 -14.02
N GLU A 142 2.82 -1.12 -14.68
CA GLU A 142 4.14 -1.38 -14.13
C GLU A 142 4.95 -0.10 -13.95
N LYS A 143 4.78 0.87 -14.87
CA LYS A 143 5.40 2.19 -14.76
C LYS A 143 4.83 2.94 -13.56
N PHE A 144 3.50 2.99 -13.44
CA PHE A 144 2.83 3.64 -12.31
C PHE A 144 3.21 3.01 -10.97
N THR A 145 3.12 1.68 -10.85
CA THR A 145 3.45 1.00 -9.59
C THR A 145 4.95 1.04 -9.31
N GLN A 146 5.82 1.27 -10.29
CA GLN A 146 7.23 1.56 -10.04
C GLN A 146 7.40 2.90 -9.31
N LYS A 147 6.61 3.93 -9.65
CA LYS A 147 6.60 5.21 -8.92
C LYS A 147 6.20 5.04 -7.46
N VAL A 148 5.25 4.15 -7.18
CA VAL A 148 4.88 3.78 -5.80
C VAL A 148 6.08 3.19 -5.04
N ILE A 149 6.86 2.31 -5.68
CA ILE A 149 8.10 1.75 -5.09
C ILE A 149 9.13 2.86 -4.88
N ASP A 150 9.32 3.74 -5.87
CA ASP A 150 10.30 4.82 -5.81
C ASP A 150 9.99 5.81 -4.66
N VAL A 151 8.71 6.15 -4.43
CA VAL A 151 8.24 6.94 -3.28
C VAL A 151 8.63 6.29 -1.95
N ILE A 152 8.48 4.97 -1.84
CA ILE A 152 8.87 4.23 -0.62
C ILE A 152 10.40 4.11 -0.50
N ALA A 153 11.11 3.92 -1.61
CA ALA A 153 12.57 3.82 -1.65
C ALA A 153 13.27 5.15 -1.36
N ALA A 154 12.59 6.29 -1.54
CA ALA A 154 13.09 7.60 -1.14
C ALA A 154 13.08 7.80 0.38
N ARG A 155 12.30 7.00 1.12
CA ARG A 155 12.26 7.00 2.58
C ARG A 155 13.41 6.16 3.14
N LYS A 156 13.33 5.82 4.42
CA LYS A 156 14.27 4.90 5.10
C LYS A 156 13.45 3.97 5.98
N GLY A 157 14.01 2.80 6.27
CA GLY A 157 13.48 1.97 7.34
C GLY A 157 12.29 1.08 6.97
N VAL A 158 12.22 0.68 5.71
CA VAL A 158 11.17 -0.21 5.20
C VAL A 158 11.77 -1.55 4.82
N VAL A 159 11.06 -2.64 5.13
CA VAL A 159 11.43 -4.00 4.70
C VAL A 159 10.77 -4.30 3.35
N PHE A 160 11.53 -4.82 2.39
CA PHE A 160 11.00 -5.32 1.12
C PHE A 160 11.09 -6.84 1.09
N LEU A 161 9.94 -7.53 1.06
CA LEU A 161 9.86 -8.97 0.83
C LEU A 161 9.68 -9.23 -0.66
N VAL A 162 10.72 -9.75 -1.28
CA VAL A 162 10.86 -9.76 -2.73
C VAL A 162 10.97 -11.20 -3.20
N TRP A 163 9.87 -11.69 -3.77
CA TRP A 163 9.70 -13.10 -4.10
C TRP A 163 9.68 -13.32 -5.61
N GLY A 164 10.72 -13.95 -6.13
CA GLY A 164 10.89 -14.24 -7.55
C GLY A 164 11.57 -13.12 -8.34
N LYS A 165 12.12 -13.50 -9.51
CA LYS A 165 12.88 -12.62 -10.39
C LYS A 165 12.12 -11.37 -10.87
N PRO A 166 10.81 -11.43 -11.18
CA PRO A 166 10.06 -10.23 -11.54
C PRO A 166 10.06 -9.17 -10.43
N ALA A 167 9.80 -9.57 -9.17
CA ALA A 167 9.84 -8.65 -8.04
C ALA A 167 11.26 -8.12 -7.79
N GLU A 168 12.28 -8.97 -7.89
CA GLU A 168 13.70 -8.61 -7.73
C GLU A 168 14.12 -7.47 -8.67
N LYS A 169 13.71 -7.54 -9.94
CA LYS A 169 14.01 -6.49 -10.93
C LYS A 169 13.44 -5.13 -10.54
N ARG A 170 12.26 -5.08 -9.91
CA ARG A 170 11.56 -3.83 -9.55
C ARG A 170 12.20 -3.10 -8.38
N VAL A 171 12.93 -3.81 -7.53
CA VAL A 171 13.62 -3.25 -6.36
C VAL A 171 15.13 -3.13 -6.58
N ALA A 172 15.63 -3.35 -7.81
CA ALA A 172 17.07 -3.36 -8.09
C ALA A 172 17.79 -2.05 -7.71
N LYS A 173 17.07 -0.93 -7.70
CA LYS A 173 17.58 0.41 -7.34
C LYS A 173 17.35 0.78 -5.87
N VAL A 174 16.70 -0.07 -5.07
CA VAL A 174 16.44 0.21 -3.65
C VAL A 174 17.76 0.15 -2.88
N ASP A 175 18.05 1.23 -2.16
CA ASP A 175 19.25 1.37 -1.34
C ASP A 175 19.18 0.46 -0.10
N ARG A 176 19.97 -0.61 -0.12
CA ARG A 176 20.02 -1.61 0.97
C ARG A 176 20.68 -1.10 2.26
N SER A 177 21.32 0.07 2.23
CA SER A 177 21.80 0.71 3.47
C SER A 177 20.65 1.42 4.22
N LYS A 178 19.58 1.80 3.51
CA LYS A 178 18.40 2.47 4.07
C LYS A 178 17.26 1.51 4.38
N HIS A 179 17.21 0.37 3.70
CA HIS A 179 16.11 -0.58 3.70
C HIS A 179 16.61 -2.01 3.85
N ASN A 180 15.80 -2.88 4.45
CA ASN A 180 16.07 -4.31 4.46
C ASN A 180 15.41 -4.96 3.24
N VAL A 181 16.20 -5.54 2.34
CA VAL A 181 15.70 -6.20 1.12
C VAL A 181 15.93 -7.70 1.24
N LEU A 182 14.86 -8.46 1.46
CA LEU A 182 14.88 -9.91 1.64
C LEU A 182 14.43 -10.60 0.35
N LEU A 183 15.34 -11.35 -0.27
CA LEU A 183 15.13 -12.03 -1.55
C LEU A 183 14.86 -13.52 -1.37
N SER A 184 13.86 -14.06 -2.07
CA SER A 184 13.65 -15.52 -2.18
C SER A 184 12.99 -15.88 -3.53
N VAL A 185 12.86 -17.17 -3.80
CA VAL A 185 12.03 -17.69 -4.89
C VAL A 185 10.54 -17.36 -4.65
N HIS A 186 9.71 -17.41 -5.69
CA HIS A 186 8.29 -17.09 -5.56
C HIS A 186 7.53 -18.15 -4.73
N PRO A 187 6.46 -17.81 -3.97
CA PRO A 187 5.61 -18.78 -3.26
C PRO A 187 4.79 -19.71 -4.17
N SER A 188 4.88 -19.58 -5.49
CA SER A 188 4.14 -20.44 -6.43
C SER A 188 4.54 -21.90 -6.25
N PRO A 189 3.63 -22.88 -6.43
CA PRO A 189 3.99 -24.30 -6.44
C PRO A 189 5.17 -24.64 -7.36
N LEU A 190 5.36 -23.89 -8.45
CA LEU A 190 6.47 -24.06 -9.41
C LEU A 190 7.85 -23.71 -8.83
N SER A 191 7.91 -23.06 -7.68
CA SER A 191 9.16 -22.55 -7.11
C SER A 191 9.31 -22.67 -5.61
N ALA A 192 8.22 -22.85 -4.85
CA ALA A 192 8.26 -22.75 -3.39
C ALA A 192 9.22 -23.74 -2.73
N SER A 193 9.31 -24.97 -3.25
CA SER A 193 10.23 -26.01 -2.77
C SER A 193 11.71 -25.68 -2.99
N ARG A 194 12.04 -24.70 -3.84
CA ARG A 194 13.43 -24.27 -4.11
C ARG A 194 13.98 -23.26 -3.08
N GLY A 195 13.28 -23.09 -1.95
CA GLY A 195 13.78 -22.27 -0.82
C GLY A 195 12.80 -21.22 -0.29
N PHE A 196 11.55 -21.14 -0.77
CA PHE A 196 10.58 -20.20 -0.21
C PHE A 196 10.18 -20.60 1.21
N PHE A 197 9.93 -21.89 1.45
CA PHE A 197 9.45 -22.37 2.75
C PHE A 197 10.43 -22.13 3.89
N ASP A 198 11.73 -22.06 3.60
CA ASP A 198 12.80 -21.95 4.60
C ASP A 198 13.48 -20.57 4.57
N CYS A 199 12.91 -19.60 3.85
CA CYS A 199 13.53 -18.29 3.68
C CYS A 199 13.58 -17.45 4.97
N GLY A 200 12.65 -17.69 5.90
CA GLY A 200 12.58 -17.00 7.18
C GLY A 200 12.12 -15.53 7.10
N HIS A 201 11.49 -15.12 5.99
CA HIS A 201 11.26 -13.71 5.70
C HIS A 201 10.33 -13.00 6.69
N PHE A 202 9.31 -13.68 7.23
CA PHE A 202 8.37 -13.04 8.15
C PHE A 202 9.01 -12.80 9.51
N ARG A 203 9.84 -13.73 9.98
CA ARG A 203 10.66 -13.56 11.19
C ARG A 203 11.73 -12.48 11.00
N LYS A 204 12.55 -12.60 9.94
CA LYS A 204 13.62 -11.63 9.63
C LYS A 204 13.11 -10.20 9.44
N ALA A 205 11.91 -10.04 8.89
CA ALA A 205 11.27 -8.72 8.77
C ALA A 205 11.00 -8.10 10.15
N ASN A 206 10.42 -8.89 11.07
CA ASN A 206 10.12 -8.42 12.43
C ASN A 206 11.40 -8.20 13.25
N GLU A 207 12.36 -9.11 13.20
CA GLU A 207 13.68 -8.95 13.84
C GLU A 207 14.32 -7.61 13.44
N TRP A 208 14.34 -7.30 12.15
CA TRP A 208 14.91 -6.04 11.66
C TRP A 208 14.08 -4.81 12.05
N LEU A 209 12.75 -4.90 12.05
CA LEU A 209 11.88 -3.80 12.49
C LEU A 209 12.09 -3.48 13.97
N VAL A 210 12.19 -4.51 14.82
CA VAL A 210 12.44 -4.38 16.26
C VAL A 210 13.85 -3.84 16.52
N GLU A 211 14.87 -4.36 15.83
CA GLU A 211 16.24 -3.86 15.95
C GLU A 211 16.31 -2.36 15.61
N ARG A 212 15.56 -1.92 14.60
CA ARG A 212 15.60 -0.54 14.11
C ARG A 212 14.75 0.44 14.92
N TYR A 213 13.61 0.00 15.45
CA TYR A 213 12.58 0.88 15.99
C TYR A 213 12.14 0.54 17.43
N GLY A 214 12.66 -0.54 18.00
CA GLY A 214 12.29 -1.05 19.32
C GLY A 214 11.08 -1.99 19.28
N GLU A 215 10.78 -2.56 20.44
CA GLU A 215 9.63 -3.44 20.67
C GLU A 215 8.30 -2.75 20.31
N GLY A 216 7.39 -3.47 19.67
CA GLY A 216 6.10 -2.96 19.16
C GLY A 216 6.16 -2.46 17.72
N ALA A 217 7.34 -2.40 17.11
CA ALA A 217 7.49 -2.03 15.70
C ALA A 217 7.14 -3.17 14.73
N GLU A 218 7.14 -4.41 15.20
CA GLU A 218 6.88 -5.62 14.42
C GLU A 218 5.51 -5.64 13.75
N ILE A 219 5.38 -6.51 12.75
CA ILE A 219 4.10 -6.85 12.15
C ILE A 219 3.53 -8.05 12.89
N ASN A 220 2.34 -7.90 13.45
CA ASN A 220 1.53 -9.05 13.81
C ASN A 220 1.03 -9.72 12.52
N TRP A 221 1.58 -10.89 12.19
CA TRP A 221 1.24 -11.67 10.99
C TRP A 221 -0.01 -12.56 11.15
N SER A 222 -0.67 -12.55 12.31
CA SER A 222 -1.97 -13.23 12.49
C SER A 222 -3.02 -12.63 11.57
N LEU A 223 -3.93 -13.46 11.05
CA LEU A 223 -5.07 -13.01 10.24
C LEU A 223 -6.35 -12.87 11.07
N GLU A 224 -6.27 -13.12 12.36
CA GLU A 224 -7.36 -12.86 13.28
C GLU A 224 -7.48 -11.35 13.56
N PRO A 225 -8.70 -10.84 13.76
CA PRO A 225 -8.89 -9.50 14.31
C PRO A 225 -8.12 -9.38 15.62
N VAL A 226 -7.45 -8.24 15.81
CA VAL A 226 -6.90 -7.94 17.14
C VAL A 226 -8.09 -7.64 18.04
N ASN A 227 -8.56 -8.62 18.80
CA ASN A 227 -9.49 -8.35 19.89
C ASN A 227 -8.81 -7.36 20.83
N GLN A 228 -9.34 -6.14 20.94
CA GLN A 228 -8.82 -5.08 21.82
C GLN A 228 -9.01 -5.38 23.32
N THR A 229 -9.18 -6.63 23.73
CA THR A 229 -9.54 -7.04 25.09
C THR A 229 -8.47 -7.93 25.74
N ALA A 230 -7.19 -7.58 25.61
CA ALA A 230 -6.12 -8.24 26.37
C ALA A 230 -4.93 -7.31 26.65
N THR A 231 -5.18 -6.17 27.29
CA THR A 231 -4.15 -5.44 28.06
C THR A 231 -4.76 -4.89 29.35
N VAL A 232 -5.08 -5.79 30.28
CA VAL A 232 -4.94 -5.45 31.70
C VAL A 232 -4.00 -6.48 32.29
N VAL A 233 -2.73 -6.10 32.35
CA VAL A 233 -1.75 -6.71 33.23
C VAL A 233 -2.32 -6.58 34.65
N GLU A 234 -2.68 -7.70 35.28
CA GLU A 234 -2.90 -7.76 36.72
C GLU A 234 -1.59 -7.39 37.42
N LYS A 235 -1.46 -6.12 37.78
CA LYS A 235 -0.50 -5.69 38.81
C LYS A 235 -1.24 -5.69 40.14
N ASN A 236 -0.90 -6.67 40.97
CA ASN A 236 -1.14 -6.66 42.41
C ASN A 236 -0.81 -5.28 43.00
N LYS A 237 -1.79 -4.63 43.64
CA LYS A 237 -1.60 -3.51 44.56
C LYS A 237 -1.73 -4.04 46.00
N PRO A 238 -0.80 -3.75 46.92
CA PRO A 238 -1.16 -3.66 48.32
C PRO A 238 -1.82 -2.29 48.58
N ALA A 239 -2.83 -2.33 49.43
CA ALA A 239 -3.63 -1.19 49.86
C ALA A 239 -2.80 -0.19 50.68
N VAL A 240 -2.89 1.10 50.35
CA VAL A 240 -2.63 2.20 51.30
C VAL A 240 -3.65 3.32 51.10
N THR A 241 -4.17 3.73 52.25
CA THR A 241 -5.14 4.75 52.67
C THR A 241 -5.12 6.11 51.97
N LYS A 242 -6.34 6.67 51.87
CA LYS A 242 -6.69 8.05 51.52
C LYS A 242 -5.98 9.09 52.41
N LYS A 243 -5.48 10.15 51.78
CA LYS A 243 -5.59 11.53 52.28
C LYS A 243 -5.78 12.47 51.10
N ALA A 244 -6.72 13.40 51.27
CA ALA A 244 -7.08 14.45 50.33
C ALA A 244 -6.29 15.71 50.65
N GLU A 245 -5.86 16.44 49.63
CA GLU A 245 -5.48 17.85 49.70
C GLU A 245 -5.74 18.53 48.35
N LYS A 246 -6.31 19.74 48.43
CA LYS A 246 -6.69 20.68 47.37
C LYS A 246 -5.47 21.48 46.88
N VAL A 247 -5.69 22.31 45.84
CA VAL A 247 -4.95 23.51 45.36
C VAL A 247 -4.47 23.29 43.91
N GLU A 248 -4.60 24.15 42.90
CA GLU A 248 -5.22 25.46 42.62
C GLU A 248 -5.27 25.60 41.08
N GLU A 249 -6.12 26.49 40.56
CA GLU A 249 -6.25 26.89 39.16
C GLU A 249 -5.10 27.85 38.75
N GLU A 250 -4.54 27.70 37.55
CA GLU A 250 -3.83 28.79 36.85
C GLU A 250 -4.04 28.73 35.33
N GLU A 251 -3.95 29.92 34.72
CA GLU A 251 -4.61 30.39 33.51
C GLU A 251 -4.00 29.97 32.16
N VAL A 252 -4.86 30.06 31.14
CA VAL A 252 -4.62 29.90 29.70
C VAL A 252 -4.18 31.23 29.10
N GLY A 253 -3.03 31.27 28.41
CA GLY A 253 -2.51 32.44 27.71
C GLY A 253 -2.05 32.14 26.28
N ASP A 254 -2.91 32.48 25.33
CA ASP A 254 -2.66 33.04 23.99
C ASP A 254 -1.74 32.31 22.98
N GLU A 255 -2.31 31.42 22.15
CA GLU A 255 -1.70 30.86 20.93
C GLU A 255 -2.20 31.52 19.62
N ARG A 256 -2.82 32.71 19.68
CA ARG A 256 -3.42 33.34 18.48
C ARG A 256 -2.51 34.26 17.66
N GLU A 257 -1.31 34.57 18.12
CA GLU A 257 -0.41 35.49 17.40
C GLU A 257 0.63 34.82 16.49
N LEU A 258 0.83 33.50 16.57
CA LEU A 258 1.83 32.79 15.75
C LEU A 258 1.32 32.32 14.38
N LEU A 259 0.00 32.25 14.17
CA LEU A 259 -0.61 31.74 12.93
C LEU A 259 -0.83 32.82 11.85
N GLU A 260 -0.75 34.11 12.18
CA GLU A 260 -0.98 35.19 11.21
C GLU A 260 0.28 35.66 10.47
N MET A 261 1.47 35.25 10.91
CA MET A 261 2.74 35.64 10.26
C MET A 261 3.15 34.70 9.12
N GLU A 262 2.80 33.40 9.19
CA GLU A 262 3.19 32.39 8.17
C GLU A 262 2.39 32.51 6.86
N ASN A 263 1.16 33.05 6.92
CA ASN A 263 0.30 33.16 5.74
C ASN A 263 0.64 34.33 4.79
N ARG A 264 1.56 35.23 5.16
CA ARG A 264 1.97 36.35 4.29
C ARG A 264 3.13 36.01 3.37
N GLU A 265 3.94 35.00 3.67
CA GLU A 265 5.11 34.63 2.85
C GLU A 265 4.77 33.74 1.65
N VAL A 266 3.70 32.94 1.73
CA VAL A 266 3.28 32.01 0.66
C VAL A 266 2.70 32.75 -0.57
N THR A 267 2.16 33.96 -0.39
CA THR A 267 1.55 34.76 -1.48
C THR A 267 2.55 35.47 -2.40
N ARG A 268 3.86 35.47 -2.11
CA ARG A 268 4.84 36.28 -2.85
C ARG A 268 5.64 35.53 -3.93
N VAL A 269 5.55 34.20 -4.01
CA VAL A 269 6.35 33.38 -4.95
C VAL A 269 5.62 33.06 -6.27
N LYS A 270 4.32 33.33 -6.40
CA LYS A 270 3.52 33.00 -7.60
C LYS A 270 3.68 33.93 -8.82
N LYS A 271 4.69 34.78 -8.89
CA LYS A 271 4.83 35.75 -10.00
C LYS A 271 6.23 35.84 -10.57
N LYS A 272 6.69 34.78 -11.26
CA LYS A 272 7.62 34.87 -12.42
C LYS A 272 7.95 33.49 -12.99
N ARG A 273 7.35 33.13 -14.14
CA ARG A 273 8.04 32.65 -15.37
C ARG A 273 7.03 32.07 -16.39
N ARG A 274 6.63 32.92 -17.35
CA ARG A 274 6.32 32.60 -18.76
C ARG A 274 7.64 32.77 -19.54
N THR A 275 8.04 32.13 -20.64
CA THR A 275 7.51 31.16 -21.64
C THR A 275 8.68 30.85 -22.60
N ARG A 276 8.76 29.63 -23.16
CA ARG A 276 8.91 29.30 -24.60
C ARG A 276 9.43 27.86 -24.76
N ASP A 277 8.66 27.03 -25.46
CA ASP A 277 9.25 26.08 -26.41
C ASP A 277 8.50 26.19 -27.73
N SER A 278 9.25 26.04 -28.80
CA SER A 278 8.85 26.11 -30.19
C SER A 278 8.61 24.70 -30.70
N LEU A 279 7.38 24.37 -31.06
CA LEU A 279 6.99 23.46 -32.14
C LEU A 279 5.47 23.41 -32.15
N GLY A 280 4.88 23.92 -33.23
CA GLY A 280 3.44 24.09 -33.36
C GLY A 280 2.74 22.75 -33.51
N GLU A 281 1.99 22.36 -32.48
CA GLU A 281 0.72 21.66 -32.60
C GLU A 281 -0.23 22.33 -31.58
N VAL A 282 -1.36 22.83 -32.07
CA VAL A 282 -2.40 23.42 -31.21
C VAL A 282 -3.11 22.25 -30.55
N PHE A 283 -2.76 21.96 -29.31
CA PHE A 283 -3.57 21.14 -28.42
C PHE A 283 -4.51 22.08 -27.67
N ASP A 284 -5.79 21.80 -27.73
CA ASP A 284 -6.84 22.60 -27.13
C ASP A 284 -6.72 22.46 -25.60
N GLU A 285 -6.04 23.43 -24.95
CA GLU A 285 -5.81 23.44 -23.49
C GLU A 285 -7.13 23.32 -22.71
N ASP A 286 -8.22 23.79 -23.32
CA ASP A 286 -9.57 23.70 -22.77
C ASP A 286 -10.10 22.25 -22.72
N GLU A 287 -9.67 21.36 -23.62
CA GLU A 287 -10.09 19.95 -23.64
C GLU A 287 -9.31 19.12 -22.60
N GLU A 288 -8.04 19.46 -22.35
CA GLU A 288 -7.24 18.87 -21.28
C GLU A 288 -7.72 19.30 -19.90
N GLU A 289 -8.00 20.59 -19.69
CA GLU A 289 -8.58 21.08 -18.44
C GLU A 289 -9.98 20.52 -18.19
N ALA A 290 -10.83 20.42 -19.22
CA ALA A 290 -12.16 19.80 -19.10
C ALA A 290 -12.07 18.31 -18.72
N MET A 291 -11.10 17.57 -19.26
CA MET A 291 -10.89 16.16 -18.92
C MET A 291 -10.33 15.97 -17.51
N ILE A 292 -9.45 16.87 -17.06
CA ILE A 292 -8.94 16.88 -15.68
C ILE A 292 -10.09 17.16 -14.70
N GLN A 293 -10.92 18.18 -14.97
CA GLN A 293 -12.06 18.50 -14.13
C GLN A 293 -13.11 17.38 -14.12
N ALA A 294 -13.37 16.74 -15.27
CA ALA A 294 -14.27 15.59 -15.36
C ALA A 294 -13.75 14.37 -14.57
N THR A 295 -12.43 14.15 -14.57
CA THR A 295 -11.81 13.06 -13.81
C THR A 295 -11.88 13.33 -12.30
N ILE A 296 -11.58 14.55 -11.87
CA ILE A 296 -11.67 14.96 -10.46
C ILE A 296 -13.12 14.90 -9.97
N ALA A 297 -14.08 15.38 -10.78
CA ALA A 297 -15.50 15.34 -10.44
C ALA A 297 -16.05 13.90 -10.40
N ALA A 298 -15.61 13.02 -11.30
CA ALA A 298 -15.99 11.60 -11.27
C ALA A 298 -15.43 10.87 -10.05
N GLU A 299 -14.22 11.23 -9.58
CA GLU A 299 -13.67 10.69 -8.34
C GLU A 299 -14.41 11.21 -7.10
N ALA A 300 -14.80 12.49 -7.07
CA ALA A 300 -15.58 13.07 -5.96
C ALA A 300 -17.02 12.51 -5.86
N ALA A 301 -17.65 12.20 -6.99
CA ALA A 301 -19.01 11.61 -7.02
C ALA A 301 -19.06 10.13 -6.58
N LEU A 302 -17.91 9.46 -6.48
CA LEU A 302 -17.80 8.09 -5.98
C LEU A 302 -17.61 8.01 -4.46
N GLU A 303 -17.43 9.16 -3.80
CA GLU A 303 -17.27 9.28 -2.34
C GLU A 303 -18.54 9.79 -1.62
N SER A 304 -19.61 10.09 -2.38
CA SER A 304 -20.96 10.43 -1.89
C SER A 304 -21.95 9.29 -2.05
#